data_AF-A0A094CXT1-F1
#
_entry.id   AF-A0A094CXT1-F1
#
_cell.length_a   1.000
_cell.length_b   1.000
_cell.length_c   1.000
_cell.angle_alpha   90.00
_cell.angle_beta   90.00
_cell.angle_gamma   90.00
#
_symmetry.space_group_name_H-M   'P 1'
#
loop_
_entity.id
_entity.type
_entity.pdbx_description
1 polymer ?
#
loop_
_entity_poly.entity_id
_entity_poly.type
_entity_poly.pdbx_seq_one_letter_code
_entity_poly.pdbx_strand_id
1 'polypeptide(L)'
;MKVEAEGPLSSAFKTTQWDPQAILGIINPDRGSFTCMGYAPSKGRRCRNPIRRDNRDFVYVLIYLLTLVGPKRHEFATLLEEAADRSLCWRHENQVDDIAEKWKASIDALSPPTPKAKGDAKQSKSRSKKSQSTGSSNTRYIDESIKTEVEDSKQKEREQKEREKKKREQKEREQKLKEEEQRNQKLQQERRDKEARERRQQEARKRREREQQERREQAMKERREWQQSWQNYVTKWSAFKEARQEPSTVQQAQALIPWPTKSGRFGDLTEGNVISFYCEACPEAKTAAMFITMQRENLKWHPDKMVNLYRNCAPSGADKLAIEMICRVVLDLREKARAMRDK
;
A
#
# COMPACT_ATOMS: atom_id res chain seq x y z
N MET A 1 -44.94 -5.67 -39.98
CA MET A 1 -43.60 -6.13 -39.57
C MET A 1 -43.28 -5.47 -38.24
N LYS A 2 -43.44 -6.19 -37.14
CA LYS A 2 -43.06 -5.75 -35.79
C LYS A 2 -41.60 -6.11 -35.59
N VAL A 3 -40.76 -5.14 -35.29
CA VAL A 3 -39.35 -5.35 -34.93
C VAL A 3 -39.28 -5.18 -33.41
N GLU A 4 -38.97 -6.28 -32.74
CA GLU A 4 -38.89 -6.38 -31.29
C GLU A 4 -37.62 -5.68 -30.77
N ALA A 5 -37.77 -4.98 -29.65
CA ALA A 5 -36.70 -4.24 -28.98
C ALA A 5 -35.87 -5.18 -28.11
N GLU A 6 -34.58 -5.33 -28.43
CA GLU A 6 -33.59 -5.94 -27.55
C GLU A 6 -33.22 -4.95 -26.43
N GLY A 7 -33.59 -5.29 -25.20
CA GLY A 7 -33.15 -4.57 -24.00
C GLY A 7 -31.78 -5.05 -23.52
N PRO A 8 -30.87 -4.17 -23.06
CA PRO A 8 -29.60 -4.59 -22.49
C PRO A 8 -29.78 -5.02 -21.03
N LEU A 9 -29.92 -6.32 -20.82
CA LEU A 9 -29.61 -7.00 -19.56
C LEU A 9 -28.12 -7.35 -19.55
N SER A 10 -27.26 -6.56 -18.91
CA SER A 10 -26.04 -7.04 -18.22
C SER A 10 -25.21 -5.89 -17.64
N SER A 11 -25.37 -5.59 -16.34
CA SER A 11 -24.33 -4.91 -15.53
C SER A 11 -24.61 -5.13 -14.04
N ALA A 12 -24.84 -6.37 -13.62
CA ALA A 12 -24.91 -6.72 -12.21
C ALA A 12 -23.58 -7.38 -11.81
N PHE A 13 -22.99 -6.89 -10.70
CA PHE A 13 -21.66 -7.19 -10.13
C PHE A 13 -20.52 -6.25 -10.54
N LYS A 14 -20.74 -4.94 -10.45
CA LYS A 14 -19.66 -4.03 -10.05
C LYS A 14 -19.33 -4.38 -8.59
N THR A 15 -18.28 -5.15 -8.35
CA THR A 15 -17.63 -5.20 -7.04
C THR A 15 -17.42 -3.77 -6.60
N THR A 16 -18.08 -3.34 -5.53
CA THR A 16 -18.05 -1.97 -5.01
C THR A 16 -16.60 -1.61 -4.73
N GLN A 17 -15.96 -0.98 -5.70
CA GLN A 17 -14.56 -0.63 -5.64
C GLN A 17 -14.42 0.36 -4.49
N TRP A 18 -13.70 -0.05 -3.46
CA TRP A 18 -13.40 0.79 -2.31
C TRP A 18 -12.61 2.02 -2.78
N ASP A 19 -13.30 3.15 -2.88
CA ASP A 19 -12.71 4.47 -3.14
C ASP A 19 -12.78 5.31 -1.86
N PRO A 20 -11.71 5.32 -1.04
CA PRO A 20 -11.72 6.05 0.21
C PRO A 20 -11.88 7.56 0.01
N GLN A 21 -11.56 8.14 -1.14
CA GLN A 21 -11.76 9.57 -1.36
C GLN A 21 -13.25 9.92 -1.46
N ALA A 22 -14.02 9.09 -2.20
CA ALA A 22 -15.46 9.24 -2.32
C ALA A 22 -16.19 8.90 -1.01
N ILE A 23 -15.81 7.79 -0.36
CA ILE A 23 -16.44 7.29 0.86
C ILE A 23 -16.27 8.28 2.02
N LEU A 24 -15.07 8.84 2.17
CA LEU A 24 -14.78 9.81 3.23
C LEU A 24 -15.26 11.23 2.89
N GLY A 25 -15.71 11.47 1.65
CA GLY A 25 -16.22 12.78 1.21
C GLY A 25 -15.16 13.88 1.25
N ILE A 26 -13.91 13.56 0.90
CA ILE A 26 -12.76 14.47 1.03
C ILE A 26 -12.94 15.73 0.20
N ILE A 27 -13.42 15.58 -1.04
CA ILE A 27 -13.71 16.71 -1.93
C ILE A 27 -15.00 17.40 -1.50
N ASN A 28 -14.93 18.70 -1.27
CA ASN A 28 -16.11 19.49 -0.96
C ASN A 28 -16.92 19.71 -2.26
N PRO A 29 -18.17 19.23 -2.34
CA PRO A 29 -18.99 19.35 -3.55
C PRO A 29 -19.24 20.82 -3.94
N ASP A 30 -19.36 21.73 -2.96
CA ASP A 30 -19.59 23.16 -3.21
C ASP A 30 -18.42 23.85 -3.94
N ARG A 31 -17.23 23.26 -3.89
CA ARG A 31 -15.98 23.89 -4.34
C ARG A 31 -15.18 23.05 -5.32
N GLY A 32 -15.55 21.79 -5.52
CA GLY A 32 -14.77 20.83 -6.31
C GLY A 32 -13.33 20.65 -5.82
N SER A 33 -13.04 20.98 -4.56
CA SER A 33 -11.68 20.96 -3.99
C SER A 33 -11.69 20.54 -2.52
N PHE A 34 -10.52 20.10 -2.03
CA PHE A 34 -10.38 19.66 -0.64
C PHE A 34 -10.27 20.88 0.29
N THR A 35 -11.38 21.17 0.98
CA THR A 35 -11.47 22.16 2.07
C THR A 35 -11.69 21.48 3.40
N CYS A 36 -11.63 22.25 4.49
CA CYS A 36 -11.90 21.77 5.84
C CYS A 36 -13.16 20.88 5.91
N MET A 37 -13.05 19.73 6.57
CA MET A 37 -14.16 18.77 6.76
C MET A 37 -15.18 19.23 7.80
N GLY A 38 -14.81 20.17 8.68
CA GLY A 38 -15.64 20.61 9.79
C GLY A 38 -16.92 21.31 9.36
N TYR A 39 -17.96 21.18 10.17
CA TYR A 39 -19.23 21.87 10.01
C TYR A 39 -19.17 23.25 10.67
N ALA A 40 -19.61 24.28 9.95
CA ALA A 40 -19.67 25.65 10.45
C ALA A 40 -21.14 26.01 10.79
N PRO A 41 -21.56 25.92 12.07
CA PRO A 41 -22.98 26.07 12.44
C PRO A 41 -23.56 27.43 12.05
N SER A 42 -22.77 28.50 12.18
CA SER A 42 -23.16 29.86 11.81
C SER A 42 -23.49 30.05 10.33
N LYS A 43 -23.09 29.10 9.47
CA LYS A 43 -23.36 29.11 8.03
C LYS A 43 -24.23 27.94 7.57
N GLY A 44 -24.61 27.04 8.48
CA GLY A 44 -25.44 25.87 8.16
C GLY A 44 -24.82 24.92 7.13
N ARG A 45 -23.47 24.88 7.01
CA ARG A 45 -22.80 24.12 5.95
C ARG A 45 -21.38 23.70 6.32
N ARG A 46 -20.79 22.82 5.50
CA ARG A 46 -19.36 22.47 5.58
C ARG A 46 -18.48 23.71 5.42
N CYS A 47 -17.39 23.75 6.19
CA CYS A 47 -16.40 24.80 6.12
C CYS A 47 -15.77 24.85 4.72
N ARG A 48 -15.64 26.06 4.17
CA ARG A 48 -15.00 26.31 2.87
C ARG A 48 -13.57 26.82 3.00
N ASN A 49 -13.04 26.91 4.21
CA ASN A 49 -11.66 27.35 4.42
C ASN A 49 -10.70 26.29 3.85
N PRO A 50 -9.67 26.71 3.10
CA PRO A 50 -8.63 25.79 2.68
C PRO A 50 -7.90 25.24 3.91
N ILE A 51 -7.53 23.97 3.84
CA ILE A 51 -6.63 23.36 4.82
C ILE A 51 -5.19 23.77 4.45
N ARG A 52 -4.28 23.78 5.42
CA ARG A 52 -2.84 23.98 5.15
C ARG A 52 -2.36 23.00 4.10
N ARG A 53 -1.51 23.46 3.18
CA ARG A 53 -1.01 22.64 2.06
C ARG A 53 -0.35 21.34 2.54
N ASP A 54 0.50 21.43 3.56
CA ASP A 54 1.22 20.27 4.10
C ASP A 54 0.25 19.22 4.67
N ASN A 55 -0.77 19.66 5.41
CA ASN A 55 -1.83 18.78 5.91
C ASN A 55 -2.61 18.13 4.77
N ARG A 56 -2.93 18.89 3.71
CA ARG A 56 -3.63 18.37 2.54
C ARG A 56 -2.82 17.25 1.87
N ASP A 57 -1.54 17.49 1.64
CA ASP A 57 -0.64 16.53 1.02
C ASP A 57 -0.47 15.28 1.93
N PHE A 58 -0.40 15.48 3.25
CA PHE A 58 -0.34 14.39 4.23
C PHE A 58 -1.61 13.53 4.27
N VAL A 59 -2.80 14.15 4.23
CA VAL A 59 -4.08 13.42 4.18
C VAL A 59 -4.18 12.55 2.93
N TYR A 60 -3.71 13.01 1.77
CA TYR A 60 -3.68 12.15 0.57
C TYR A 60 -2.78 10.92 0.74
N VAL A 61 -1.64 11.06 1.43
CA VAL A 61 -0.79 9.92 1.78
C VAL A 61 -1.51 8.96 2.71
N LEU A 62 -2.22 9.47 3.73
CA LEU A 62 -3.00 8.63 4.65
C LEU A 62 -4.15 7.90 3.95
N ILE A 63 -4.89 8.57 3.07
CA ILE A 63 -5.95 7.95 2.25
C ILE A 63 -5.39 6.81 1.41
N TYR A 64 -4.24 7.03 0.77
CA TYR A 64 -3.56 5.98 0.02
C TYR A 64 -3.19 4.79 0.93
N LEU A 65 -2.66 5.04 2.13
CA LEU A 65 -2.33 3.99 3.11
C LEU A 65 -3.58 3.23 3.60
N LEU A 66 -4.70 3.92 3.86
CA LEU A 66 -5.97 3.30 4.24
C LEU A 66 -6.44 2.30 3.17
N THR A 67 -6.22 2.63 1.89
CA THR A 67 -6.51 1.74 0.75
C THR A 67 -5.68 0.44 0.79
N LEU A 68 -4.43 0.50 1.29
CA LEU A 68 -3.53 -0.65 1.38
C LEU A 68 -3.77 -1.51 2.63
N VAL A 69 -4.06 -0.88 3.76
CA VAL A 69 -4.26 -1.54 5.06
C VAL A 69 -5.60 -2.28 5.09
N GLY A 70 -6.65 -1.67 4.53
CA GLY A 70 -8.00 -2.20 4.53
C GLY A 70 -8.71 -2.06 5.90
N PRO A 71 -10.05 -1.99 5.91
CA PRO A 71 -10.83 -1.59 7.10
C PRO A 71 -10.80 -2.60 8.27
N LYS A 72 -10.34 -3.83 8.05
CA LYS A 72 -10.34 -4.90 9.06
C LYS A 72 -9.11 -4.90 9.98
N ARG A 73 -8.09 -4.09 9.70
CA ARG A 73 -6.86 -4.06 10.50
C ARG A 73 -6.95 -3.00 11.59
N HIS A 74 -6.37 -3.28 12.75
CA HIS A 74 -6.34 -2.34 13.87
C HIS A 74 -5.66 -0.98 13.53
N GLU A 75 -4.61 -1.02 12.71
CA GLU A 75 -3.87 0.16 12.22
C GLU A 75 -4.77 1.14 11.45
N PHE A 76 -5.90 0.64 10.90
CA PHE A 76 -6.82 1.43 10.11
C PHE A 76 -7.48 2.55 10.92
N ALA A 77 -7.88 2.27 12.17
CA ALA A 77 -8.55 3.24 13.03
C ALA A 77 -7.63 4.43 13.34
N THR A 78 -6.36 4.17 13.69
CA THR A 78 -5.37 5.21 13.98
C THR A 78 -5.07 6.07 12.75
N LEU A 79 -4.94 5.46 11.56
CA LEU A 79 -4.74 6.21 10.31
C LEU A 79 -5.95 7.08 9.95
N LEU A 80 -7.16 6.62 10.27
CA LEU A 80 -8.40 7.33 10.01
C LEU A 80 -8.56 8.55 10.92
N GLU A 81 -8.23 8.42 12.20
CA GLU A 81 -8.24 9.51 13.19
C GLU A 81 -7.19 10.58 12.85
N GLU A 82 -5.97 10.19 12.50
CA GLU A 82 -4.93 11.13 12.05
C GLU A 82 -5.35 11.87 10.76
N ALA A 83 -6.01 11.17 9.83
CA ALA A 83 -6.53 11.79 8.62
C ALA A 83 -7.65 12.79 8.94
N ALA A 84 -8.51 12.50 9.92
CA ALA A 84 -9.57 13.39 10.36
C ALA A 84 -8.98 14.67 10.98
N ASP A 85 -8.01 14.54 11.88
CA ASP A 85 -7.27 15.66 12.49
C ASP A 85 -6.71 16.62 11.44
N ARG A 86 -5.92 16.08 10.51
CA ARG A 86 -5.28 16.90 9.47
C ARG A 86 -6.25 17.42 8.41
N SER A 87 -7.49 16.92 8.36
CA SER A 87 -8.52 17.39 7.44
C SER A 87 -9.28 18.63 7.93
N LEU A 88 -8.95 19.13 9.12
CA LEU A 88 -9.60 20.28 9.73
C LEU A 88 -8.72 21.54 9.63
N CYS A 89 -9.37 22.70 9.68
CA CYS A 89 -8.67 23.95 9.89
C CYS A 89 -8.72 24.30 11.38
N TRP A 90 -7.86 25.19 11.82
CA TRP A 90 -7.71 25.59 13.22
C TRP A 90 -9.01 26.03 13.93
N ARG A 91 -10.06 26.42 13.18
CA ARG A 91 -11.37 26.81 13.75
C ARG A 91 -12.29 25.62 14.09
N HIS A 92 -11.94 24.41 13.64
CA HIS A 92 -12.76 23.21 13.80
C HIS A 92 -11.94 22.03 14.34
N GLU A 93 -10.80 22.27 15.00
CA GLU A 93 -9.95 21.23 15.59
C GLU A 93 -10.68 20.42 16.68
N ASN A 94 -11.74 20.96 17.26
CA ASN A 94 -12.58 20.24 18.21
C ASN A 94 -13.58 19.25 17.58
N GLN A 95 -13.61 19.12 16.24
CA GLN A 95 -14.53 18.22 15.52
C GLN A 95 -13.83 16.94 15.01
N VAL A 96 -12.60 16.65 15.46
CA VAL A 96 -11.83 15.49 14.99
C VAL A 96 -12.58 14.19 15.24
N ASP A 97 -13.03 13.97 16.47
CA ASP A 97 -13.72 12.74 16.87
C ASP A 97 -15.02 12.55 16.09
N ASP A 98 -15.82 13.62 15.92
CA ASP A 98 -17.07 13.58 15.16
C ASP A 98 -16.84 13.17 13.68
N ILE A 99 -15.77 13.71 13.07
CA ILE A 99 -15.42 13.37 11.68
C ILE A 99 -14.92 11.93 11.58
N ALA A 100 -14.08 11.49 12.52
CA ALA A 100 -13.56 10.13 12.55
C ALA A 100 -14.69 9.10 12.74
N GLU A 101 -15.63 9.34 13.66
CA GLU A 101 -16.79 8.47 13.88
C GLU A 101 -17.73 8.44 12.67
N LYS A 102 -17.98 9.60 12.04
CA LYS A 102 -18.75 9.65 10.80
C LYS A 102 -18.10 8.84 9.68
N TRP A 103 -16.77 8.89 9.58
CA TRP A 103 -16.02 8.08 8.62
C TRP A 103 -16.11 6.58 8.96
N LYS A 104 -15.91 6.17 10.21
CA LYS A 104 -16.09 4.77 10.64
C LYS A 104 -17.48 4.24 10.25
N ALA A 105 -18.54 4.99 10.54
CA ALA A 105 -19.91 4.62 10.19
C ALA A 105 -20.12 4.48 8.67
N SER A 106 -19.53 5.38 7.86
CA SER A 106 -19.61 5.32 6.39
C SER A 106 -18.92 4.07 5.82
N ILE A 107 -17.87 3.60 6.49
CA ILE A 107 -17.10 2.42 6.11
C ILE A 107 -17.82 1.14 6.54
N ASP A 108 -18.37 1.13 7.74
CA ASP A 108 -19.15 0.00 8.25
C ASP A 108 -20.40 -0.23 7.40
N ALA A 109 -21.05 0.83 6.91
CA ALA A 109 -22.19 0.74 6.00
C ALA A 109 -21.86 0.02 4.66
N LEU A 110 -20.59 -0.03 4.27
CA LEU A 110 -20.14 -0.73 3.06
C LEU A 110 -19.80 -2.20 3.31
N SER A 111 -19.62 -2.59 4.57
CA SER A 111 -19.39 -3.98 4.95
C SER A 111 -20.73 -4.68 5.09
N PRO A 112 -21.09 -5.64 4.21
CA PRO A 112 -22.34 -6.36 4.35
C PRO A 112 -22.37 -7.07 5.71
N PRO A 113 -23.52 -7.08 6.40
CA PRO A 113 -23.64 -7.75 7.70
C PRO A 113 -23.27 -9.21 7.52
N THR A 114 -22.15 -9.62 8.12
CA THR A 114 -21.77 -11.04 8.17
C THR A 114 -22.92 -11.80 8.84
N PRO A 115 -23.50 -12.82 8.19
CA PRO A 115 -24.60 -13.59 8.77
C PRO A 115 -24.12 -14.17 10.10
N LYS A 116 -24.75 -13.71 11.19
CA LYS A 116 -24.45 -14.17 12.54
C LYS A 116 -24.67 -15.69 12.57
N ALA A 117 -23.59 -16.44 12.69
CA ALA A 117 -23.66 -17.88 12.93
C ALA A 117 -24.45 -18.09 14.23
N LYS A 118 -25.65 -18.65 14.11
CA LYS A 118 -26.43 -19.17 15.23
C LYS A 118 -25.63 -20.34 15.80
N GLY A 119 -24.84 -20.07 16.84
CA GLY A 119 -24.15 -21.07 17.63
C GLY A 119 -25.11 -21.63 18.67
N ASP A 120 -25.48 -22.89 18.47
CA ASP A 120 -26.41 -23.67 19.26
C ASP A 120 -26.04 -23.75 20.74
N ALA A 121 -27.07 -23.60 21.58
CA ALA A 121 -27.09 -24.06 22.94
C ALA A 121 -26.97 -25.60 22.97
N LYS A 122 -25.97 -26.14 23.66
CA LYS A 122 -26.01 -27.51 24.16
C LYS A 122 -25.61 -27.58 25.63
N GLN A 123 -26.65 -27.80 26.44
CA GLN A 123 -26.61 -28.47 27.73
C GLN A 123 -25.77 -29.75 27.66
N SER A 124 -25.04 -30.06 28.74
CA SER A 124 -24.79 -31.44 29.15
C SER A 124 -24.61 -31.50 30.66
N LYS A 125 -25.63 -32.02 31.33
CA LYS A 125 -25.67 -32.53 32.71
C LYS A 125 -25.10 -33.96 32.74
N SER A 126 -24.42 -34.34 33.82
CA SER A 126 -24.48 -35.65 34.55
C SER A 126 -23.17 -35.78 35.37
N ARG A 127 -23.10 -35.90 36.70
CA ARG A 127 -23.75 -36.75 37.72
C ARG A 127 -23.36 -38.25 37.67
N SER A 128 -22.54 -38.68 38.64
CA SER A 128 -22.53 -40.00 39.33
C SER A 128 -21.51 -39.92 40.50
N LYS A 129 -21.87 -39.87 41.80
CA LYS A 129 -22.29 -40.95 42.76
C LYS A 129 -21.41 -42.21 42.67
N LYS A 130 -20.53 -42.48 43.66
CA LYS A 130 -20.72 -43.12 44.99
C LYS A 130 -20.74 -44.65 44.92
N SER A 131 -19.83 -45.33 45.62
CA SER A 131 -20.11 -46.58 46.35
C SER A 131 -18.98 -46.96 47.33
N GLN A 132 -19.37 -47.08 48.60
CA GLN A 132 -18.71 -47.86 49.66
C GLN A 132 -19.12 -49.33 49.54
N SER A 133 -18.28 -50.25 50.02
CA SER A 133 -18.61 -51.61 50.53
C SER A 133 -17.30 -52.10 51.17
N THR A 134 -17.15 -52.39 52.47
CA THR A 134 -17.80 -53.32 53.44
C THR A 134 -17.81 -54.79 53.01
N GLY A 135 -16.78 -55.51 53.48
CA GLY A 135 -16.86 -56.75 54.27
C GLY A 135 -17.50 -58.00 53.67
N SER A 136 -16.76 -59.10 53.65
CA SER A 136 -17.31 -60.42 54.04
C SER A 136 -16.20 -61.42 54.38
N SER A 137 -16.43 -62.16 55.46
CA SER A 137 -15.57 -63.15 56.07
C SER A 137 -15.79 -64.56 55.52
N ASN A 138 -14.81 -65.41 55.85
CA ASN A 138 -14.91 -66.83 56.20
C ASN A 138 -14.65 -67.87 55.10
N THR A 139 -13.56 -68.65 55.23
CA THR A 139 -13.63 -70.03 55.80
C THR A 139 -12.29 -70.78 55.79
N ARG A 140 -12.10 -71.58 56.87
CA ARG A 140 -11.45 -72.90 56.99
C ARG A 140 -9.92 -73.09 56.82
N TYR A 141 -9.24 -72.98 57.96
CA TYR A 141 -8.49 -74.04 58.69
C TYR A 141 -8.15 -75.35 57.93
N ILE A 142 -6.86 -75.55 57.59
CA ILE A 142 -6.17 -76.86 57.57
C ILE A 142 -4.65 -76.63 57.84
N ASP A 143 -4.18 -77.29 58.90
CA ASP A 143 -2.87 -77.94 59.09
C ASP A 143 -1.59 -77.13 59.39
N GLU A 144 -0.95 -77.50 60.49
CA GLU A 144 -0.02 -76.67 61.29
C GLU A 144 1.42 -77.21 61.30
N SER A 145 1.74 -78.19 60.43
CA SER A 145 3.07 -78.80 60.35
C SER A 145 3.85 -78.48 59.05
N ILE A 146 3.23 -77.77 58.08
CA ILE A 146 3.87 -77.25 56.83
C ILE A 146 4.02 -75.70 56.89
N LYS A 147 3.81 -75.06 58.05
CA LYS A 147 3.79 -73.58 58.17
C LYS A 147 5.16 -72.92 58.02
N THR A 148 6.24 -73.54 58.50
CA THR A 148 7.56 -72.90 58.57
C THR A 148 8.26 -72.82 57.21
N GLU A 149 8.18 -73.86 56.37
CA GLU A 149 8.75 -73.82 55.01
C GLU A 149 7.90 -73.01 54.03
N VAL A 150 6.57 -73.02 54.20
CA VAL A 150 5.64 -72.23 53.38
C VAL A 150 5.71 -70.74 53.76
N GLU A 151 5.93 -70.38 55.02
CA GLU A 151 6.14 -68.98 55.41
C GLU A 151 7.48 -68.42 54.89
N ASP A 152 8.57 -69.20 54.93
CA ASP A 152 9.86 -68.76 54.40
C ASP A 152 9.82 -68.62 52.86
N SER A 153 9.12 -69.52 52.17
CA SER A 153 8.86 -69.41 50.73
C SER A 153 7.97 -68.21 50.38
N LYS A 154 6.93 -67.93 51.18
CA LYS A 154 6.09 -66.73 51.00
C LYS A 154 6.85 -65.45 51.28
N GLN A 155 7.79 -65.45 52.23
CA GLN A 155 8.61 -64.29 52.55
C GLN A 155 9.60 -63.98 51.41
N LYS A 156 10.28 -65.00 50.87
CA LYS A 156 11.14 -64.86 49.67
C LYS A 156 10.36 -64.38 48.45
N GLU A 157 9.15 -64.89 48.22
CA GLU A 157 8.29 -64.43 47.13
C GLU A 157 7.85 -62.96 47.30
N ARG A 158 7.54 -62.54 48.54
CA ARG A 158 7.21 -61.14 48.86
C ARG A 158 8.39 -60.22 48.62
N GLU A 159 9.59 -60.59 49.06
CA GLU A 159 10.81 -59.81 48.81
C GLU A 159 11.13 -59.70 47.32
N GLN A 160 10.96 -60.79 46.55
CA GLN A 160 11.18 -60.76 45.11
C GLN A 160 10.16 -59.86 44.39
N LYS A 161 8.87 -59.95 44.75
CA LYS A 161 7.83 -59.04 44.24
C LYS A 161 8.11 -57.58 44.59
N GLU A 162 8.61 -57.31 45.79
CA GLU A 162 8.96 -55.95 46.21
C GLU A 162 10.16 -55.40 45.43
N ARG A 163 11.19 -56.23 45.18
CA ARG A 163 12.34 -55.88 44.34
C ARG A 163 11.93 -55.61 42.89
N GLU A 164 11.06 -56.45 42.31
CA GLU A 164 10.52 -56.24 40.97
C GLU A 164 9.67 -54.96 40.88
N LYS A 165 8.84 -54.70 41.89
CA LYS A 165 8.05 -53.47 41.98
C LYS A 165 8.96 -52.24 42.02
N LYS A 166 9.99 -52.22 42.88
CA LYS A 166 10.98 -51.13 42.95
C LYS A 166 11.71 -50.93 41.61
N LYS A 167 12.12 -52.02 40.96
CA LYS A 167 12.78 -51.97 39.64
C LYS A 167 11.85 -51.43 38.54
N ARG A 168 10.56 -51.78 38.58
CA ARG A 168 9.54 -51.27 37.65
C ARG A 168 9.27 -49.78 37.88
N GLU A 169 9.13 -49.36 39.14
CA GLU A 169 8.97 -47.95 39.51
C GLU A 169 10.19 -47.12 39.09
N GLN A 170 11.40 -47.65 39.24
CA GLN A 170 12.63 -46.97 38.82
C GLN A 170 12.68 -46.78 37.29
N LYS A 171 12.35 -47.83 36.51
CA LYS A 171 12.26 -47.74 35.05
C LYS A 171 11.20 -46.74 34.59
N GLU A 172 10.04 -46.73 35.24
CA GLU A 172 8.96 -45.79 34.91
C GLU A 172 9.36 -44.33 35.21
N ARG A 173 10.06 -44.09 36.33
CA ARG A 173 10.62 -42.77 36.65
C ARG A 173 11.67 -42.34 35.62
N GLU A 174 12.57 -43.24 35.24
CA GLU A 174 13.60 -42.94 34.24
C GLU A 174 12.99 -42.64 32.86
N GLN A 175 11.94 -43.38 32.46
CA GLN A 175 11.22 -43.12 31.22
C GLN A 175 10.52 -41.76 31.24
N LYS A 176 9.83 -41.42 32.34
CA LYS A 176 9.19 -40.10 32.51
C LYS A 176 10.19 -38.95 32.42
N LEU A 177 11.37 -39.10 33.04
CA LEU A 177 12.43 -38.10 32.95
C LEU A 177 12.94 -37.91 31.52
N LYS A 178 13.14 -39.01 30.76
CA LYS A 178 13.56 -38.94 29.35
C LYS A 178 12.49 -38.29 28.46
N GLU A 179 11.22 -38.62 28.66
CA GLU A 179 10.10 -38.01 27.93
C GLU A 179 9.97 -36.51 28.24
N GLU A 180 10.12 -36.12 29.51
CA GLU A 180 10.12 -34.72 29.93
C GLU A 180 11.31 -33.94 29.35
N GLU A 181 12.50 -34.53 29.34
CA GLU A 181 13.69 -33.93 28.74
C GLU A 181 13.53 -33.74 27.22
N GLN A 182 13.04 -34.75 26.50
CA GLN A 182 12.75 -34.63 25.07
C GLN A 182 11.70 -33.55 24.79
N ARG A 183 10.66 -33.47 25.62
CA ARG A 183 9.63 -32.44 25.49
C ARG A 183 10.19 -31.04 25.72
N ASN A 184 11.06 -30.87 26.71
CA ASN A 184 11.73 -29.60 27.01
C ASN A 184 12.70 -29.21 25.89
N GLN A 185 13.48 -30.14 25.35
CA GLN A 185 14.36 -29.90 24.21
C GLN A 185 13.58 -29.48 22.96
N LYS A 186 12.47 -30.17 22.65
CA LYS A 186 11.59 -29.79 21.53
C LYS A 186 10.99 -28.41 21.71
N LEU A 187 10.51 -28.08 22.91
CA LEU A 187 9.96 -26.76 23.22
C LEU A 187 11.03 -25.66 23.10
N GLN A 188 12.27 -25.91 23.56
CA GLN A 188 13.37 -24.98 23.37
C GLN A 188 13.71 -24.78 21.89
N GLN A 189 13.72 -25.86 21.11
CA GLN A 189 13.98 -25.77 19.67
C GLN A 189 12.89 -24.98 18.95
N GLU A 190 11.62 -25.25 19.24
CA GLU A 190 10.48 -24.49 18.67
C GLU A 190 10.54 -23.01 19.04
N ARG A 191 10.95 -22.67 20.28
CA ARG A 191 11.16 -21.27 20.69
C ARG A 191 12.28 -20.61 19.89
N ARG A 192 13.43 -21.28 19.72
CA ARG A 192 14.55 -20.78 18.91
C ARG A 192 14.16 -20.59 17.45
N ASP A 193 13.45 -21.56 16.87
CA ASP A 193 13.00 -21.50 15.48
C ASP A 193 11.96 -20.39 15.27
N LYS A 194 11.05 -20.20 16.23
CA LYS A 194 10.08 -19.10 16.21
C LYS A 194 10.78 -17.74 16.26
N GLU A 195 11.71 -17.55 17.20
CA GLU A 195 12.46 -16.30 17.31
C GLU A 195 13.30 -16.03 16.05
N ALA A 196 13.95 -17.06 15.50
CA ALA A 196 14.70 -16.94 14.26
C ALA A 196 13.79 -16.56 13.07
N ARG A 197 12.58 -17.13 12.99
CA ARG A 197 11.58 -16.76 11.97
C ARG A 197 11.11 -15.32 12.14
N GLU A 198 10.83 -14.89 13.36
CA GLU A 198 10.41 -13.51 13.65
C GLU A 198 11.50 -12.50 13.31
N ARG A 199 12.77 -12.78 13.67
CA ARG A 199 13.92 -11.94 13.29
C ARG A 199 14.06 -11.82 11.77
N ARG A 200 13.98 -12.93 11.04
CA ARG A 200 14.03 -12.93 9.56
C ARG A 200 12.89 -12.12 8.95
N GLN A 201 11.68 -12.24 9.50
CA GLN A 201 10.52 -11.47 9.03
C GLN A 201 10.68 -9.96 9.28
N GLN A 202 11.18 -9.58 10.46
CA GLN A 202 11.44 -8.18 10.79
C GLN A 202 12.54 -7.58 9.91
N GLU A 203 13.63 -8.30 9.67
CA GLU A 203 14.70 -7.87 8.77
C GLU A 203 14.21 -7.72 7.33
N ALA A 204 13.43 -8.70 6.83
CA ALA A 204 12.83 -8.63 5.50
C ALA A 204 11.87 -7.43 5.36
N ARG A 205 11.08 -7.13 6.40
CA ARG A 205 10.21 -5.94 6.43
C ARG A 205 11.03 -4.66 6.38
N LYS A 206 12.04 -4.51 7.25
CA LYS A 206 12.93 -3.34 7.27
C LYS A 206 13.68 -3.14 5.95
N ARG A 207 14.05 -4.23 5.27
CA ARG A 207 14.67 -4.18 3.94
C ARG A 207 13.71 -3.64 2.88
N ARG A 208 12.48 -4.16 2.84
CA ARG A 208 11.45 -3.69 1.90
C ARG A 208 11.09 -2.22 2.12
N GLU A 209 10.99 -1.79 3.37
CA GLU A 209 10.73 -0.39 3.73
C GLU A 209 11.87 0.52 3.23
N ARG A 210 13.14 0.13 3.43
CA ARG A 210 14.31 0.86 2.89
C ARG A 210 14.32 0.93 1.37
N GLU A 211 14.13 -0.21 0.68
CA GLU A 211 14.06 -0.25 -0.79
C GLU A 211 12.91 0.62 -1.33
N GLN A 212 11.77 0.65 -0.64
CA GLN A 212 10.65 1.51 -1.02
C GLN A 212 10.96 2.99 -0.80
N GLN A 213 11.63 3.34 0.30
CA GLN A 213 12.05 4.71 0.57
C GLN A 213 13.05 5.20 -0.47
N GLU A 214 14.09 4.41 -0.78
CA GLU A 214 15.08 4.75 -1.80
C GLU A 214 14.43 4.95 -3.17
N ARG A 215 13.48 4.09 -3.56
CA ARG A 215 12.71 4.25 -4.81
C ARG A 215 11.90 5.56 -4.83
N ARG A 216 11.29 5.94 -3.71
CA ARG A 216 10.53 7.20 -3.60
C ARG A 216 11.46 8.41 -3.70
N GLU A 217 12.61 8.36 -3.03
CA GLU A 217 13.60 9.43 -3.07
C GLU A 217 14.19 9.59 -4.48
N GLN A 218 14.51 8.48 -5.16
CA GLN A 218 14.95 8.48 -6.55
C GLN A 218 13.89 9.07 -7.48
N ALA A 219 12.63 8.63 -7.37
CA ALA A 219 11.53 9.17 -8.18
C ALA A 219 11.31 10.67 -7.96
N MET A 220 11.43 11.14 -6.71
CA MET A 220 11.34 12.56 -6.38
C MET A 220 12.51 13.37 -6.94
N LYS A 221 13.73 12.83 -6.87
CA LYS A 221 14.93 13.46 -7.46
C LYS A 221 14.78 13.57 -8.98
N GLU A 222 14.41 12.47 -9.63
CA GLU A 222 14.20 12.44 -11.09
C GLU A 222 13.11 13.43 -11.51
N ARG A 223 11.99 13.49 -10.79
CA ARG A 223 10.93 14.47 -11.05
C ARG A 223 11.42 15.92 -10.93
N ARG A 224 12.24 16.22 -9.91
CA ARG A 224 12.83 17.56 -9.75
C ARG A 224 13.77 17.90 -10.90
N GLU A 225 14.60 16.96 -11.34
CA GLU A 225 15.49 17.14 -12.48
C GLU A 225 14.72 17.42 -13.77
N TRP A 226 13.62 16.70 -14.01
CA TRP A 226 12.75 16.95 -15.15
C TRP A 226 12.08 18.33 -15.07
N GLN A 227 11.55 18.70 -13.92
CA GLN A 227 10.98 20.04 -13.71
C GLN A 227 12.00 21.15 -13.94
N GLN A 228 13.22 20.98 -13.43
CA GLN A 228 14.32 21.92 -13.66
C GLN A 228 14.69 22.00 -15.14
N SER A 229 14.71 20.87 -15.85
CA SER A 229 14.97 20.82 -17.29
C SER A 229 13.92 21.60 -18.09
N TRP A 230 12.63 21.45 -17.72
CA TRP A 230 11.54 22.24 -18.31
C TRP A 230 11.66 23.74 -18.04
N GLN A 231 11.94 24.11 -16.78
CA GLN A 231 12.14 25.53 -16.42
C GLN A 231 13.32 26.13 -17.19
N ASN A 232 14.44 25.41 -17.27
CA ASN A 232 15.60 25.83 -18.04
C ASN A 232 15.25 26.02 -19.53
N TYR A 233 14.50 25.10 -20.11
CA TYR A 233 14.01 25.19 -21.49
C TYR A 233 13.16 26.45 -21.70
N VAL A 234 12.16 26.69 -20.85
CA VAL A 234 11.28 27.87 -20.95
C VAL A 234 12.08 29.16 -20.79
N THR A 235 12.95 29.25 -19.79
CA THR A 235 13.79 30.43 -19.53
C THR A 235 14.72 30.72 -20.70
N LYS A 236 15.40 29.70 -21.23
CA LYS A 236 16.27 29.86 -22.40
C LYS A 236 15.48 30.30 -23.63
N TRP A 237 14.27 29.78 -23.85
CA TRP A 237 13.40 30.25 -24.94
C TRP A 237 13.00 31.72 -24.80
N SER A 238 12.73 32.18 -23.59
CA SER A 238 12.43 33.60 -23.34
C SER A 238 13.66 34.48 -23.61
N ALA A 239 14.81 34.12 -23.04
CA ALA A 239 16.07 34.85 -23.25
C ALA A 239 16.49 34.88 -24.73
N PHE A 240 16.32 33.76 -25.44
CA PHE A 240 16.62 33.65 -26.86
C PHE A 240 15.77 34.61 -27.71
N LYS A 241 14.48 34.77 -27.38
CA LYS A 241 13.59 35.74 -28.06
C LYS A 241 13.99 37.20 -27.81
N GLU A 242 14.49 37.49 -26.61
CA GLU A 242 14.86 38.86 -26.22
C GLU A 242 16.23 39.27 -26.77
N ALA A 243 17.19 38.36 -26.82
CA ALA A 243 18.58 38.66 -27.14
C ALA A 243 18.80 39.17 -28.58
N ARG A 244 17.88 38.88 -29.52
CA ARG A 244 18.01 39.19 -30.97
C ARG A 244 19.38 38.85 -31.56
N GLN A 245 20.12 37.94 -30.95
CA GLN A 245 21.45 37.54 -31.40
C GLN A 245 21.31 36.71 -32.66
N GLU A 246 21.94 37.16 -33.74
CA GLU A 246 21.94 36.44 -35.00
C GLU A 246 23.17 35.52 -35.07
N PRO A 247 23.00 34.20 -35.09
CA PRO A 247 24.12 33.27 -35.12
C PRO A 247 24.86 33.41 -36.46
N SER A 248 26.18 33.59 -36.40
CA SER A 248 27.04 33.68 -37.60
C SER A 248 27.42 32.30 -38.14
N THR A 249 27.26 31.25 -37.32
CA THR A 249 27.58 29.87 -37.69
C THR A 249 26.48 28.92 -37.23
N VAL A 250 26.35 27.77 -37.91
CA VAL A 250 25.39 26.72 -37.55
C VAL A 250 25.60 26.21 -36.13
N GLN A 251 26.85 26.06 -35.69
CA GLN A 251 27.19 25.61 -34.34
C GLN A 251 26.75 26.62 -33.27
N GLN A 252 26.90 27.92 -33.54
CA GLN A 252 26.37 28.97 -32.66
C GLN A 252 24.84 28.91 -32.60
N ALA A 253 24.16 28.72 -33.74
CA ALA A 253 22.71 28.55 -33.76
C ALA A 253 22.27 27.35 -32.91
N GLN A 254 22.92 26.19 -33.08
CA GLN A 254 22.66 24.99 -32.29
C GLN A 254 22.91 25.19 -30.79
N ALA A 255 23.91 26.00 -30.40
CA ALA A 255 24.19 26.30 -28.99
C ALA A 255 23.15 27.24 -28.36
N LEU A 256 22.55 28.14 -29.17
CA LEU A 256 21.55 29.11 -28.72
C LEU A 256 20.13 28.52 -28.66
N ILE A 257 19.79 27.61 -29.59
CA ILE A 257 18.46 27.01 -29.65
C ILE A 257 18.23 26.14 -28.40
N PRO A 258 17.15 26.37 -27.64
CA PRO A 258 16.82 25.52 -26.49
C PRO A 258 16.17 24.22 -26.97
N TRP A 259 16.97 23.16 -27.11
CA TRP A 259 16.49 21.86 -27.57
C TRP A 259 15.63 21.17 -26.49
N PRO A 260 14.51 20.49 -26.86
CA PRO A 260 13.57 19.90 -25.91
C PRO A 260 14.06 18.51 -25.46
N THR A 261 15.20 18.48 -24.79
CA THR A 261 15.82 17.27 -24.20
C THR A 261 16.22 17.55 -22.76
N LYS A 262 16.44 16.49 -21.96
CA LYS A 262 16.85 16.66 -20.55
C LYS A 262 18.14 17.47 -20.40
N SER A 263 19.09 17.32 -21.32
CA SER A 263 20.35 18.08 -21.34
C SER A 263 20.22 19.47 -21.99
N GLY A 264 19.20 19.67 -22.84
CA GLY A 264 19.02 20.87 -23.65
C GLY A 264 20.06 21.03 -24.76
N ARG A 265 20.72 19.95 -25.20
CA ARG A 265 21.77 19.96 -26.23
C ARG A 265 21.30 19.30 -27.53
N PHE A 266 21.80 19.80 -28.66
CA PHE A 266 21.52 19.26 -30.00
C PHE A 266 21.98 17.79 -30.15
N GLY A 267 23.16 17.44 -29.62
CA GLY A 267 23.71 16.09 -29.76
C GLY A 267 22.92 14.99 -29.03
N ASP A 268 22.07 15.36 -28.07
CA ASP A 268 21.22 14.41 -27.34
C ASP A 268 19.82 14.28 -27.98
N LEU A 269 19.63 14.86 -29.17
CA LEU A 269 18.33 14.91 -29.82
C LEU A 269 18.01 13.58 -30.50
N THR A 270 17.03 12.89 -29.95
CA THR A 270 16.40 11.69 -30.53
C THR A 270 14.89 11.81 -30.34
N GLU A 271 14.10 11.12 -31.16
CA GLU A 271 12.64 11.13 -31.05
C GLU A 271 12.19 10.71 -29.63
N GLY A 272 12.77 9.65 -29.09
CA GLY A 272 12.49 9.17 -27.73
C GLY A 272 12.79 10.22 -26.66
N ASN A 273 13.94 10.90 -26.74
CA ASN A 273 14.31 11.92 -25.75
C ASN A 273 13.36 13.14 -25.79
N VAL A 274 12.90 13.54 -26.97
CA VAL A 274 11.94 14.64 -27.14
C VAL A 274 10.57 14.25 -26.58
N ILE A 275 10.10 13.02 -26.85
CA ILE A 275 8.87 12.48 -26.27
C ILE A 275 8.97 12.45 -24.74
N SER A 276 10.04 11.87 -24.20
CA SER A 276 10.26 11.81 -22.74
C SER A 276 10.32 13.20 -22.12
N PHE A 277 10.98 14.17 -22.75
CA PHE A 277 11.03 15.54 -22.26
C PHE A 277 9.63 16.15 -22.15
N TYR A 278 8.81 16.10 -23.20
CA TYR A 278 7.46 16.65 -23.11
C TYR A 278 6.51 15.86 -22.20
N CYS A 279 6.70 14.54 -22.06
CA CYS A 279 5.87 13.70 -21.20
C CYS A 279 6.23 13.76 -19.70
N GLU A 280 7.50 13.97 -19.36
CA GLU A 280 7.98 13.94 -17.96
C GLU A 280 8.30 15.33 -17.41
N ALA A 281 8.81 16.26 -18.24
CA ALA A 281 9.23 17.60 -17.83
C ALA A 281 8.08 18.60 -17.80
N CYS A 282 7.12 18.48 -18.72
CA CYS A 282 5.99 19.40 -18.81
C CYS A 282 5.07 19.28 -17.57
N PRO A 283 4.81 20.37 -16.82
CA PRO A 283 3.95 20.34 -15.64
C PRO A 283 2.51 19.91 -15.95
N GLU A 284 2.04 20.21 -17.15
CA GLU A 284 0.70 19.85 -17.63
C GLU A 284 0.65 18.46 -18.28
N ALA A 285 1.73 17.70 -18.28
CA ALA A 285 1.75 16.36 -18.85
C ALA A 285 0.63 15.49 -18.25
N LYS A 286 0.00 14.67 -19.10
CA LYS A 286 -1.11 13.76 -18.72
C LYS A 286 -2.39 14.49 -18.27
N THR A 287 -2.51 15.80 -18.50
CA THR A 287 -3.74 16.56 -18.24
C THR A 287 -4.33 17.12 -19.53
N ALA A 288 -5.60 17.54 -19.50
CA ALA A 288 -6.24 18.24 -20.63
C ALA A 288 -5.52 19.55 -21.01
N ALA A 289 -4.81 20.19 -20.07
CA ALA A 289 -4.02 21.39 -20.33
C ALA A 289 -2.79 21.13 -21.22
N MET A 290 -2.35 19.87 -21.35
CA MET A 290 -1.28 19.48 -22.26
C MET A 290 -1.55 19.89 -23.71
N PHE A 291 -2.82 19.87 -24.14
CA PHE A 291 -3.21 20.29 -25.50
C PHE A 291 -2.81 21.75 -25.77
N ILE A 292 -3.08 22.65 -24.82
CA ILE A 292 -2.77 24.08 -24.94
C ILE A 292 -1.25 24.28 -24.95
N THR A 293 -0.52 23.57 -24.08
CA THR A 293 0.95 23.63 -24.06
C THR A 293 1.52 23.16 -25.40
N MET A 294 1.09 22.01 -25.93
CA MET A 294 1.59 21.50 -27.22
C MET A 294 1.22 22.40 -28.40
N GLN A 295 0.09 23.10 -28.37
CA GLN A 295 -0.25 24.10 -29.38
C GLN A 295 0.75 25.27 -29.39
N ARG A 296 1.17 25.75 -28.20
CA ARG A 296 2.19 26.79 -28.09
C ARG A 296 3.55 26.30 -28.55
N GLU A 297 3.91 25.06 -28.23
CA GLU A 297 5.17 24.45 -28.66
C GLU A 297 5.21 24.24 -30.18
N ASN A 298 4.10 23.81 -30.80
CA ASN A 298 4.02 23.65 -32.25
C ASN A 298 4.27 24.98 -32.99
N LEU A 299 3.77 26.09 -32.44
CA LEU A 299 4.05 27.43 -32.97
C LEU A 299 5.51 27.87 -32.79
N LYS A 300 6.29 27.29 -31.86
CA LYS A 300 7.72 27.59 -31.71
C LYS A 300 8.53 26.82 -32.75
N TRP A 301 8.22 25.53 -32.91
CA TRP A 301 8.96 24.59 -33.74
C TRP A 301 8.51 24.52 -35.21
N HIS A 302 7.63 25.42 -35.65
CA HIS A 302 7.21 25.50 -37.05
C HIS A 302 8.44 25.73 -37.97
N PRO A 303 8.58 24.99 -39.09
CA PRO A 303 9.73 25.11 -39.98
C PRO A 303 10.04 26.55 -40.38
N ASP A 304 9.04 27.34 -40.81
CA ASP A 304 9.25 28.75 -41.19
C ASP A 304 9.82 29.61 -40.05
N LYS A 305 9.41 29.37 -38.81
CA LYS A 305 9.96 30.09 -37.66
C LYS A 305 11.36 29.64 -37.34
N MET A 306 11.61 28.34 -37.38
CA MET A 306 12.94 27.80 -37.11
C MET A 306 13.94 28.24 -38.18
N VAL A 307 13.58 28.21 -39.47
CA VAL A 307 14.43 28.72 -40.56
C VAL A 307 14.79 30.20 -40.35
N ASN A 308 13.84 31.01 -39.87
CA ASN A 308 14.12 32.41 -39.52
C ASN A 308 15.15 32.57 -38.38
N LEU A 309 15.34 31.57 -37.51
CA LEU A 309 16.38 31.63 -36.45
C LEU A 309 17.79 31.44 -37.01
N TYR A 310 17.89 30.83 -38.19
CA TYR A 310 19.13 30.56 -38.91
C TYR A 310 19.43 31.64 -39.97
N ARG A 311 18.85 32.84 -39.88
CA ARG A 311 18.90 33.89 -40.94
C ARG A 311 20.26 34.13 -41.57
N ASN A 312 21.34 34.11 -40.79
CA ASN A 312 22.70 34.39 -41.27
C ASN A 312 23.54 33.12 -41.52
N CYS A 313 22.99 31.94 -41.27
CA CYS A 313 23.66 30.66 -41.54
C CYS A 313 22.62 29.60 -41.95
N ALA A 314 22.65 29.11 -43.19
CA ALA A 314 21.68 28.11 -43.62
C ALA A 314 21.69 26.86 -42.71
N PRO A 315 20.53 26.35 -42.25
CA PRO A 315 20.47 25.16 -41.42
C PRO A 315 21.00 23.97 -42.21
N SER A 316 21.83 23.14 -41.57
CA SER A 316 22.34 21.91 -42.19
C SER A 316 21.21 20.90 -42.42
N GLY A 317 21.47 19.86 -43.22
CA GLY A 317 20.50 18.76 -43.39
C GLY A 317 20.11 18.11 -42.05
N ALA A 318 21.07 17.97 -41.13
CA ALA A 318 20.81 17.45 -39.79
C ALA A 318 19.91 18.38 -38.96
N ASP A 319 20.09 19.70 -39.05
CA ASP A 319 19.22 20.67 -38.37
C ASP A 319 17.78 20.59 -38.86
N LYS A 320 17.60 20.48 -40.18
CA LYS A 320 16.26 20.37 -40.80
C LYS A 320 15.55 19.10 -40.34
N LEU A 321 16.23 17.96 -40.40
CA LEU A 321 15.69 16.67 -39.91
C LEU A 321 15.33 16.73 -38.43
N ALA A 322 16.18 17.36 -37.60
CA ALA A 322 15.92 17.58 -36.19
C ALA A 322 14.65 18.42 -35.95
N ILE A 323 14.50 19.54 -36.66
CA ILE A 323 13.34 20.43 -36.57
C ILE A 323 12.06 19.70 -37.00
N GLU A 324 12.09 19.00 -38.14
CA GLU A 324 10.97 18.22 -38.67
C GLU A 324 10.55 17.12 -37.69
N MET A 325 11.52 16.40 -37.12
CA MET A 325 11.27 15.37 -36.11
C MET A 325 10.58 15.95 -34.88
N ILE A 326 11.07 17.07 -34.33
CA ILE A 326 10.46 17.72 -33.16
C ILE A 326 9.04 18.18 -33.51
N CYS A 327 8.84 18.79 -34.67
CA CYS A 327 7.52 19.26 -35.11
C CYS A 327 6.51 18.10 -35.16
N ARG A 328 6.89 16.96 -35.76
CA ARG A 328 6.07 15.74 -35.81
C ARG A 328 5.73 15.22 -34.41
N VAL A 329 6.72 15.10 -33.52
CA VAL A 329 6.50 14.66 -32.13
C VAL A 329 5.51 15.57 -31.40
N VAL A 330 5.65 16.90 -31.53
CA VAL A 330 4.75 17.86 -30.89
C VAL A 330 3.33 17.77 -31.45
N LEU A 331 3.17 17.54 -32.76
CA LEU A 331 1.87 17.31 -33.38
C LEU A 331 1.22 16.03 -32.84
N ASP A 332 1.96 14.92 -32.77
CA ASP A 332 1.45 13.65 -32.26
C ASP A 332 1.02 13.75 -30.80
N LEU A 333 1.82 14.42 -29.96
CA LEU A 333 1.48 14.67 -28.56
C LEU A 333 0.26 15.58 -28.42
N ARG A 334 0.11 16.57 -29.30
CA ARG A 334 -1.07 17.45 -29.33
C ARG A 334 -2.35 16.67 -29.66
N GLU A 335 -2.33 15.81 -30.67
CA GLU A 335 -3.49 15.00 -31.04
C GLU A 335 -3.84 13.98 -29.94
N LYS A 336 -2.85 13.35 -29.31
CA LYS A 336 -3.05 12.52 -28.11
C LYS A 336 -3.69 13.30 -26.96
N ALA A 337 -3.23 14.52 -26.70
CA ALA A 337 -3.80 15.39 -25.67
C ALA A 337 -5.24 15.84 -26.00
N ARG A 338 -5.56 16.07 -27.27
CA ARG A 338 -6.93 16.35 -27.73
C ARG A 338 -7.84 15.15 -27.42
N ALA A 339 -7.42 13.94 -27.80
CA ALA A 339 -8.18 12.72 -27.54
C ALA A 339 -8.39 12.44 -26.03
N MET A 340 -7.49 12.89 -25.16
CA MET A 340 -7.69 12.80 -23.69
C MET A 340 -8.66 13.83 -23.15
N ARG A 341 -8.76 15.01 -23.76
CA ARG A 341 -9.67 16.08 -23.35
C ARG A 341 -11.12 15.80 -23.74
N ASP A 342 -11.30 15.14 -24.89
CA ASP A 342 -12.62 14.88 -25.46
C ASP A 342 -13.27 13.58 -24.89
N LYS A 343 -12.55 12.87 -24.01
CA LYS A 343 -13.05 11.75 -23.17
C LYS A 343 -13.45 12.28 -21.80
#